data_AF-A0A534VD53-F1
#
_entry.id   AF-A0A534VD53-F1
#
_cell.length_a   1.000
_cell.length_b   1.000
_cell.length_c   1.000
_cell.angle_alpha   90.00
_cell.angle_beta   90.00
_cell.angle_gamma   90.00
#
_symmetry.space_group_name_H-M   'P 1'
#
loop_
_entity.id
_entity.type
_entity.pdbx_description
1 polymer ?
#
loop_
_entity_poly.entity_id
_entity_poly.type
_entity_poly.pdbx_seq_one_letter_code
_entity_poly.pdbx_strand_id
1 'polypeptide(L)'
;MRSRRLILGILTISLIAVGNAVAHPLGNFSINQYSAIRIGKTEIELRYIVDMAEIPTFQEIQQTGLVPQAGDASATSYLLHRVETLRDGLLLEVNGRRIALRTVSREILFPEGAGGLPTMKIGAVYKGKLDDPAGEPHQLFYRDENFPGRAGWKEIIAIAASGSRLIDSSVPTEDRSAQLSDYPTDLLNSPPQAREARLTFAFGGIGPIHVASARSPLAIRQSIADRGHLNIANPRDASGAGGVTRPTDIRPSDFNPISEQCREIHSWN
;
A
#
# COMPACT_ATOMS: atom_id res chain seq x y z
N MET A 1 37.95 -43.41 43.74
CA MET A 1 36.73 -43.44 42.89
C MET A 1 36.79 -42.28 41.90
N ARG A 2 36.38 -42.46 40.63
CA ARG A 2 36.31 -41.38 39.62
C ARG A 2 34.85 -41.12 39.23
N SER A 3 34.29 -39.99 39.64
CA SER A 3 32.91 -39.61 39.32
C SER A 3 32.82 -38.98 37.92
N ARG A 4 32.18 -39.70 36.97
CA ARG A 4 31.88 -39.18 35.62
C ARG A 4 30.79 -38.12 35.73
N ARG A 5 31.10 -36.85 35.46
CA ARG A 5 30.09 -35.79 35.27
C ARG A 5 29.61 -35.82 33.82
N LEU A 6 28.45 -36.42 33.59
CA LEU A 6 27.71 -36.28 32.33
C LEU A 6 27.03 -34.91 32.34
N ILE A 7 27.55 -33.96 31.56
CA ILE A 7 26.87 -32.70 31.27
C ILE A 7 26.04 -32.92 30.00
N LEU A 8 24.74 -33.14 30.18
CA LEU A 8 23.79 -33.25 29.07
C LEU A 8 23.44 -31.83 28.61
N GLY A 9 24.05 -31.38 27.52
CA GLY A 9 23.79 -30.06 26.95
C GLY A 9 22.39 -29.98 26.34
N ILE A 10 21.49 -29.21 26.95
CA ILE A 10 20.19 -28.87 26.36
C ILE A 10 20.42 -27.78 25.32
N LEU A 11 20.46 -28.17 24.04
CA LEU A 11 20.52 -27.22 22.93
C LEU A 11 19.11 -26.75 22.58
N THR A 12 18.61 -25.73 23.30
CA THR A 12 17.34 -25.08 22.98
C THR A 12 17.45 -24.33 21.65
N ILE A 13 16.99 -24.98 20.58
CA ILE A 13 16.79 -24.33 19.28
C ILE A 13 15.61 -23.37 19.43
N SER A 14 15.92 -22.09 19.69
CA SER A 14 14.94 -21.00 19.61
C SER A 14 14.48 -20.86 18.16
N LEU A 15 13.31 -21.44 17.86
CA LEU A 15 12.68 -21.36 16.55
C LEU A 15 12.14 -19.93 16.35
N ILE A 16 13.01 -19.02 15.88
CA ILE A 16 12.63 -17.66 15.51
C ILE A 16 11.56 -17.77 14.42
N ALA A 17 10.38 -17.20 14.68
CA ALA A 17 9.32 -17.09 13.71
C ALA A 17 9.75 -16.11 12.60
N VAL A 18 10.34 -16.62 11.54
CA VAL A 18 10.68 -15.84 10.34
C VAL A 18 9.37 -15.28 9.78
N GLY A 19 9.26 -13.94 9.76
CA GLY A 19 8.14 -13.27 9.12
C GLY A 19 8.08 -13.67 7.65
N ASN A 20 6.89 -14.00 7.15
CA ASN A 20 6.70 -14.40 5.75
C ASN A 20 6.67 -13.15 4.84
N ALA A 21 7.77 -12.39 4.86
CA ALA A 21 8.03 -11.31 3.92
C ALA A 21 8.28 -11.93 2.54
N VAL A 22 7.31 -11.77 1.63
CA VAL A 22 7.37 -12.32 0.28
C VAL A 22 8.28 -11.44 -0.57
N ALA A 23 9.14 -12.04 -1.38
CA ALA A 23 9.96 -11.30 -2.33
C ALA A 23 9.05 -10.54 -3.31
N HIS A 24 9.42 -9.31 -3.68
CA HIS A 24 8.56 -8.49 -4.54
C HIS A 24 8.33 -9.23 -5.86
N PRO A 25 7.08 -9.50 -6.32
CA PRO A 25 6.83 -10.58 -7.29
C PRO A 25 7.47 -10.40 -8.67
N LEU A 26 7.97 -9.20 -8.98
CA LEU A 26 8.69 -8.87 -10.22
C LEU A 26 10.17 -8.50 -9.96
N GLY A 27 10.71 -8.93 -8.81
CA GLY A 27 12.10 -8.75 -8.41
C GLY A 27 12.41 -7.41 -7.72
N ASN A 28 13.50 -7.39 -6.97
CA ASN A 28 13.85 -6.33 -6.00
C ASN A 28 14.10 -4.92 -6.58
N PHE A 29 14.10 -4.77 -7.91
CA PHE A 29 14.27 -3.51 -8.64
C PHE A 29 12.97 -2.95 -9.24
N SER A 30 11.87 -3.70 -9.18
CA SER A 30 10.63 -3.36 -9.87
C SER A 30 9.90 -2.17 -9.24
N ILE A 31 9.23 -1.41 -10.11
CA ILE A 31 8.27 -0.36 -9.73
C ILE A 31 6.98 -0.71 -10.47
N ASN A 32 5.95 -1.06 -9.71
CA ASN A 32 4.66 -1.45 -10.23
C ASN A 32 3.70 -0.26 -10.17
N GLN A 33 2.89 -0.08 -11.22
CA GLN A 33 1.96 1.04 -11.38
C GLN A 33 0.57 0.51 -11.72
N TYR A 34 -0.45 1.11 -11.11
CA TYR A 34 -1.85 0.75 -11.34
C TYR A 34 -2.73 2.00 -11.42
N SER A 35 -3.62 2.02 -12.41
CA SER A 35 -4.51 3.14 -12.71
C SER A 35 -5.94 2.67 -12.97
N ALA A 36 -6.88 2.99 -12.08
CA ALA A 36 -8.30 2.78 -12.34
C ALA A 36 -8.97 4.10 -12.75
N ILE A 37 -9.37 4.19 -14.02
CA ILE A 37 -10.11 5.31 -14.60
C ILE A 37 -11.60 5.07 -14.35
N ARG A 38 -12.21 5.82 -13.42
CA ARG A 38 -13.63 5.75 -13.12
C ARG A 38 -14.36 6.97 -13.66
N ILE A 39 -15.06 6.78 -14.77
CA ILE A 39 -15.87 7.81 -15.42
C ILE A 39 -17.16 8.02 -14.59
N GLY A 40 -17.53 9.27 -14.34
CA GLY A 40 -18.81 9.66 -13.72
C GLY A 40 -19.47 10.80 -14.49
N LYS A 41 -20.67 11.21 -14.07
CA LYS A 41 -21.46 12.23 -14.78
C LYS A 41 -20.83 13.64 -14.77
N THR A 42 -20.06 14.01 -13.75
CA THR A 42 -19.55 15.38 -13.54
C THR A 42 -18.06 15.44 -13.17
N GLU A 43 -17.43 14.29 -12.96
CA GLU A 43 -16.00 14.16 -12.73
C GLU A 43 -15.50 12.78 -13.13
N ILE A 44 -14.24 12.71 -13.55
CA ILE A 44 -13.48 11.47 -13.72
C ILE A 44 -12.62 11.31 -12.48
N GLU A 45 -12.72 10.16 -11.83
CA GLU A 45 -11.87 9.77 -10.71
C GLU A 45 -10.76 8.83 -11.22
N LEU A 46 -9.52 9.10 -10.82
CA LEU A 46 -8.36 8.29 -11.15
C LEU A 46 -7.72 7.81 -9.85
N ARG A 47 -7.92 6.53 -9.52
CA ARG A 47 -7.16 5.87 -8.46
C ARG A 47 -5.81 5.46 -9.04
N TYR A 48 -4.72 5.90 -8.43
CA TYR A 48 -3.36 5.65 -8.87
C TYR A 48 -2.54 5.05 -7.73
N ILE A 49 -1.83 3.96 -7.99
CA ILE A 49 -1.00 3.27 -7.01
C ILE A 49 0.38 3.01 -7.60
N VAL A 50 1.41 3.27 -6.80
CA VAL A 50 2.80 2.92 -7.07
C VAL A 50 3.28 1.97 -5.98
N ASP A 51 3.76 0.79 -6.36
CA ASP A 51 4.29 -0.24 -5.45
C ASP A 51 5.77 -0.50 -5.79
N MET A 52 6.66 -0.09 -4.89
CA MET A 52 8.11 -0.13 -5.07
C MET A 52 8.73 -1.27 -4.28
N ALA A 53 9.55 -2.07 -4.97
CA ALA A 53 10.38 -3.08 -4.33
C ALA A 53 11.45 -2.48 -3.40
N GLU A 54 12.20 -3.34 -2.72
CA GLU A 54 13.18 -2.96 -1.68
C GLU A 54 14.25 -1.98 -2.17
N ILE A 55 14.84 -2.18 -3.36
CA ILE A 55 15.96 -1.35 -3.83
C ILE A 55 15.49 0.05 -4.27
N PRO A 56 14.39 0.22 -5.04
CA PRO A 56 13.81 1.54 -5.29
C PRO A 56 13.37 2.25 -4.00
N THR A 57 12.80 1.51 -3.04
CA THR A 57 12.41 2.08 -1.73
C THR A 57 13.62 2.59 -0.96
N PHE A 58 14.69 1.80 -0.87
CA PHE A 58 15.95 2.21 -0.26
C PHE A 58 16.56 3.42 -0.98
N GLN A 59 16.48 3.50 -2.31
CA GLN A 59 16.94 4.65 -3.08
C GLN A 59 16.17 5.94 -2.71
N GLU A 60 14.85 5.89 -2.55
CA GLU A 60 14.05 7.05 -2.10
C GLU A 60 14.35 7.43 -0.64
N ILE A 61 14.50 6.45 0.25
CA ILE A 61 14.88 6.68 1.66
C ILE A 61 16.23 7.40 1.74
N GLN A 62 17.24 6.91 1.03
CA GLN A 62 18.59 7.51 1.00
C GLN A 62 18.62 8.91 0.36
N GLN A 63 17.73 9.20 -0.60
CA GLN A 63 17.64 10.52 -1.25
C GLN A 63 16.88 11.57 -0.42
N THR A 64 15.90 11.14 0.38
CA THR A 64 14.98 12.04 1.10
C THR A 64 15.24 12.11 2.60
N GLY A 65 15.96 11.15 3.17
CA GLY A 65 16.15 11.01 4.62
C GLY A 65 14.88 10.62 5.37
N LEU A 66 13.84 10.11 4.69
CA LEU A 66 12.58 9.78 5.34
C LEU A 66 12.71 8.54 6.25
N VAL A 67 11.99 8.57 7.38
CA VAL A 67 11.74 7.40 8.22
C VAL A 67 10.67 6.54 7.53
N PRO A 68 10.92 5.25 7.23
CA PRO A 68 9.97 4.38 6.53
C PRO A 68 8.85 3.89 7.46
N GLN A 69 8.10 4.82 8.05
CA GLN A 69 7.00 4.55 8.97
C GLN A 69 5.77 5.38 8.58
N ALA A 70 4.62 4.73 8.40
CA ALA A 70 3.38 5.42 8.09
C ALA A 70 2.96 6.32 9.25
N GLY A 71 2.64 7.58 8.96
CA GLY A 71 2.31 8.60 9.97
C GLY A 71 3.50 9.38 10.53
N ASP A 72 4.75 9.02 10.20
CA ASP A 72 5.90 9.86 10.56
C ASP A 72 5.86 11.22 9.82
N ALA A 73 6.43 12.26 10.44
CA ALA A 73 6.45 13.61 9.88
C ALA A 73 7.24 13.71 8.57
N SER A 74 8.36 13.00 8.44
CA SER A 74 9.16 12.95 7.21
C SER A 74 8.46 12.18 6.09
N ALA A 75 7.89 11.00 6.39
CA ALA A 75 7.10 10.21 5.44
C ALA A 75 5.85 10.98 4.96
N THR A 76 5.18 11.70 5.86
CA THR A 76 4.04 12.57 5.53
C THR A 76 4.46 13.74 4.63
N SER A 77 5.61 14.33 4.90
CA SER A 77 6.18 15.44 4.10
C SER A 77 6.65 14.98 2.72
N TYR A 78 7.25 13.80 2.61
CA TYR A 78 7.56 13.16 1.33
C TYR A 78 6.28 12.88 0.54
N LEU A 79 5.29 12.20 1.14
CA LEU A 79 4.03 11.84 0.48
C LEU A 79 3.27 13.09 -0.05
N LEU A 80 3.28 14.18 0.72
CA LEU A 80 2.70 15.48 0.34
C LEU A 80 3.20 15.98 -1.02
N HIS A 81 4.52 15.98 -1.23
CA HIS A 81 5.12 16.42 -2.49
C HIS A 81 5.02 15.35 -3.57
N ARG A 82 5.22 14.08 -3.19
CA ARG A 82 5.33 12.96 -4.11
C ARG A 82 4.06 12.72 -4.92
N VAL A 83 2.87 12.85 -4.32
CA VAL A 83 1.61 12.72 -5.09
C VAL A 83 1.43 13.84 -6.11
N GLU A 84 1.94 15.05 -5.85
CA GLU A 84 1.87 16.14 -6.84
C GLU A 84 2.82 15.88 -8.01
N THR A 85 4.06 15.44 -7.75
CA THR A 85 5.00 15.00 -8.80
C THR A 85 4.41 13.85 -9.63
N LEU A 86 3.80 12.86 -8.98
CA LEU A 86 3.15 11.74 -9.67
C LEU A 86 1.94 12.21 -10.49
N ARG A 87 1.14 13.16 -9.99
CA ARG A 87 -0.02 13.75 -10.68
C ARG A 87 0.38 14.54 -11.93
N ASP A 88 1.50 15.26 -11.89
CA ASP A 88 1.97 16.06 -13.03
C ASP A 88 2.46 15.19 -14.20
N GLY A 89 3.00 14.00 -13.91
CA GLY A 89 3.32 12.94 -14.88
C GLY A 89 2.12 12.16 -15.43
N LEU A 90 0.88 12.59 -15.13
CA LEU A 90 -0.35 11.99 -15.66
C LEU A 90 -1.04 12.94 -16.65
N LEU A 91 -1.31 12.42 -17.84
CA LEU A 91 -2.12 13.08 -18.85
C LEU A 91 -3.50 12.41 -18.92
N LEU A 92 -4.55 13.21 -18.76
CA LEU A 92 -5.94 12.82 -18.96
C LEU A 92 -6.60 13.87 -19.86
N GLU A 93 -7.24 13.44 -20.93
CA GLU A 93 -7.89 14.31 -21.91
C GLU A 93 -9.28 13.77 -22.27
N VAL A 94 -10.22 14.67 -22.54
CA VAL A 94 -11.52 14.35 -23.14
C VAL A 94 -11.71 15.20 -24.39
N ASN A 95 -12.02 14.56 -25.53
CA ASN A 95 -12.12 15.19 -26.85
C ASN A 95 -10.89 16.08 -27.18
N GLY A 96 -9.69 15.61 -26.83
CA GLY A 96 -8.41 16.32 -27.03
C GLY A 96 -8.17 17.53 -26.11
N ARG A 97 -8.98 17.71 -25.06
CA ARG A 97 -8.80 18.79 -24.06
C ARG A 97 -8.30 18.20 -22.74
N ARG A 98 -7.13 18.65 -22.26
CA ARG A 98 -6.56 18.19 -20.98
C ARG A 98 -7.48 18.52 -19.81
N ILE A 99 -7.81 17.50 -19.04
CA ILE A 99 -8.58 17.58 -17.80
C ILE A 99 -7.61 17.83 -16.64
N ALA A 100 -7.81 18.93 -15.91
CA ALA A 100 -7.01 19.25 -14.73
C ALA A 100 -7.34 18.30 -13.57
N LEU A 101 -6.43 17.39 -13.26
CA LEU A 101 -6.49 16.51 -12.08
C LEU A 101 -6.18 17.31 -10.80
N ARG A 102 -6.94 17.07 -9.74
CA ARG A 102 -6.65 17.52 -8.35
C ARG A 102 -6.48 16.31 -7.44
N THR A 103 -5.58 16.38 -6.46
CA THR A 103 -5.44 15.36 -5.41
C THR A 103 -6.62 15.43 -4.42
N VAL A 104 -7.22 14.28 -4.10
CA VAL A 104 -8.38 14.17 -3.20
C VAL A 104 -8.09 13.27 -1.99
N SER A 105 -7.33 12.20 -2.17
CA SER A 105 -6.74 11.44 -1.07
C SER A 105 -5.35 10.93 -1.43
N ARG A 106 -4.55 10.62 -0.40
CA ARG A 106 -3.18 10.09 -0.49
C ARG A 106 -2.88 9.21 0.71
N GLU A 107 -2.04 8.19 0.53
CA GLU A 107 -1.59 7.28 1.58
C GLU A 107 -0.20 6.72 1.24
N ILE A 108 0.55 6.35 2.27
CA ILE A 108 1.83 5.64 2.14
C ILE A 108 1.92 4.51 3.17
N LEU A 109 2.45 3.38 2.73
CA LEU A 109 2.69 2.19 3.54
C LEU A 109 4.11 1.69 3.29
N PHE A 110 4.70 1.05 4.31
CA PHE A 110 6.02 0.44 4.24
C PHE A 110 5.97 -1.04 4.67
N PRO A 111 5.52 -1.96 3.79
CA PRO A 111 5.55 -3.40 4.07
C PRO A 111 7.00 -3.95 4.14
N GLU A 112 7.22 -4.97 4.95
CA GLU A 112 8.51 -5.70 5.02
C GLU A 112 8.80 -6.43 3.69
N GLY A 113 10.01 -6.24 3.16
CA GLY A 113 10.54 -7.00 2.02
C GLY A 113 11.36 -8.22 2.44
N ALA A 114 11.56 -9.17 1.52
CA ALA A 114 12.20 -10.45 1.80
C ALA A 114 13.70 -10.37 2.13
N GLY A 115 14.39 -9.28 1.75
CA GLY A 115 15.76 -8.98 2.18
C GLY A 115 15.83 -8.31 3.56
N GLY A 116 14.70 -8.08 4.23
CA GLY A 116 14.62 -7.35 5.51
C GLY A 116 14.66 -5.82 5.35
N LEU A 117 14.54 -5.31 4.13
CA LEU A 117 14.39 -3.87 3.87
C LEU A 117 12.91 -3.50 3.69
N PRO A 118 12.51 -2.25 3.96
CA PRO A 118 11.16 -1.81 3.64
C PRO A 118 10.94 -1.79 2.12
N THR A 119 9.73 -2.17 1.72
CA THR A 119 9.11 -1.79 0.44
C THR A 119 8.29 -0.51 0.65
N MET A 120 7.83 0.14 -0.42
CA MET A 120 7.04 1.38 -0.33
C MET A 120 5.85 1.32 -1.26
N LYS A 121 4.64 1.46 -0.71
CA LYS A 121 3.41 1.57 -1.48
C LYS A 121 2.79 2.94 -1.28
N ILE A 122 2.62 3.68 -2.38
CA ILE A 122 1.98 5.00 -2.42
C ILE A 122 0.66 4.85 -3.15
N GLY A 123 -0.42 5.35 -2.54
CA GLY A 123 -1.73 5.39 -3.16
C GLY A 123 -2.25 6.83 -3.21
N ALA A 124 -2.92 7.18 -4.30
CA ALA A 124 -3.59 8.46 -4.47
C ALA A 124 -4.94 8.29 -5.16
N VAL A 125 -5.88 9.18 -4.85
CA VAL A 125 -7.08 9.40 -5.67
C VAL A 125 -7.02 10.82 -6.21
N TYR A 126 -6.90 10.94 -7.53
CA TYR A 126 -7.04 12.21 -8.25
C TYR A 126 -8.44 12.33 -8.83
N LYS A 127 -8.91 13.57 -9.02
CA LYS A 127 -10.19 13.84 -9.68
C LYS A 127 -10.11 15.01 -10.65
N GLY A 128 -10.54 14.76 -11.89
CA GLY A 128 -10.75 15.79 -12.91
C GLY A 128 -12.22 16.18 -12.99
N LYS A 129 -12.54 17.48 -13.11
CA LYS A 129 -13.90 17.89 -13.47
C LYS A 129 -14.21 17.42 -14.90
N LEU A 130 -15.46 17.02 -15.12
CA LEU A 130 -16.00 16.74 -16.44
C LEU A 130 -17.18 17.68 -16.66
N ASP A 131 -16.89 18.85 -17.22
CA ASP A 131 -17.90 19.79 -17.70
C ASP A 131 -18.49 19.22 -19.00
N ASP A 132 -19.82 19.13 -19.08
CA ASP A 132 -20.61 18.42 -20.12
C ASP A 132 -20.11 18.74 -21.56
N PRO A 133 -19.35 17.84 -22.22
CA PRO A 133 -18.72 18.15 -23.50
C PRO A 133 -19.73 18.15 -24.64
N ALA A 134 -19.79 19.22 -25.43
CA ALA A 134 -20.58 19.22 -26.65
C ALA A 134 -20.07 18.14 -27.64
N GLY A 135 -20.94 17.22 -28.03
CA GLY A 135 -20.67 16.14 -28.98
C GLY A 135 -20.51 14.76 -28.31
N GLU A 136 -21.53 13.92 -28.48
CA GLU A 136 -21.58 12.51 -28.05
C GLU A 136 -21.36 11.58 -29.26
N PRO A 137 -20.63 10.45 -29.14
CA PRO A 137 -19.94 9.98 -27.94
C PRO A 137 -18.63 10.73 -27.65
N HIS A 138 -18.23 10.77 -26.39
CA HIS A 138 -16.98 11.37 -25.95
C HIS A 138 -15.81 10.40 -26.05
N GLN A 139 -14.63 10.90 -26.42
CA GLN A 139 -13.36 10.15 -26.44
C GLN A 139 -12.51 10.56 -25.25
N LEU A 140 -12.09 9.60 -24.42
CA LEU A 140 -11.14 9.81 -23.32
C LEU A 140 -9.79 9.21 -23.69
N PHE A 141 -8.74 10.01 -23.56
CA PHE A 141 -7.35 9.55 -23.64
C PHE A 141 -6.64 9.70 -22.28
N TYR A 142 -5.90 8.68 -21.89
CA TYR A 142 -5.07 8.68 -20.69
C TYR A 142 -3.67 8.15 -21.01
N ARG A 143 -2.65 8.74 -20.39
CA ARG A 143 -1.24 8.33 -20.47
C ARG A 143 -0.56 8.50 -19.11
N ASP A 144 0.22 7.50 -18.72
CA ASP A 144 1.09 7.55 -17.53
C ASP A 144 2.56 7.61 -17.95
N GLU A 145 3.18 8.78 -17.74
CA GLU A 145 4.58 9.05 -18.08
C GLU A 145 5.52 8.82 -16.87
N ASN A 146 4.99 8.45 -15.70
CA ASN A 146 5.80 8.19 -14.52
C ASN A 146 6.67 6.94 -14.68
N PHE A 147 7.90 6.98 -14.14
CA PHE A 147 8.85 5.86 -14.15
C PHE A 147 9.07 5.24 -15.54
N PRO A 148 9.47 6.03 -16.56
CA PRO A 148 9.72 5.52 -17.91
C PRO A 148 10.83 4.46 -17.89
N GLY A 149 10.67 3.40 -18.69
CA GLY A 149 11.63 2.29 -18.79
C GLY A 149 11.76 1.40 -17.53
N ARG A 150 11.09 1.69 -16.41
CA ARG A 150 11.19 0.87 -15.19
C ARG A 150 10.39 -0.42 -15.31
N ALA A 151 11.08 -1.55 -15.18
CA ALA A 151 10.49 -2.89 -15.12
C ALA A 151 9.48 -3.03 -13.96
N GLY A 152 8.53 -3.94 -14.13
CA GLY A 152 7.42 -4.17 -13.19
C GLY A 152 6.05 -4.12 -13.88
N TRP A 153 5.01 -4.49 -13.14
CA TRP A 153 3.60 -4.50 -13.54
C TRP A 153 3.10 -3.08 -13.85
N LYS A 154 2.43 -2.87 -14.98
CA LYS A 154 1.79 -1.60 -15.37
C LYS A 154 0.37 -1.91 -15.85
N GLU A 155 -0.61 -1.66 -14.99
CA GLU A 155 -2.00 -2.04 -15.23
C GLU A 155 -2.90 -0.81 -15.26
N ILE A 156 -3.77 -0.75 -16.25
CA ILE A 156 -4.78 0.31 -16.39
C ILE A 156 -6.12 -0.39 -16.59
N ILE A 157 -7.15 0.05 -15.87
CA ILE A 157 -8.53 -0.39 -16.06
C ILE A 157 -9.46 0.82 -16.25
N ALA A 158 -10.61 0.60 -16.89
CA ALA A 158 -11.62 1.63 -17.11
C ALA A 158 -13.02 1.14 -16.74
N ILE A 159 -13.73 1.92 -15.92
CA ILE A 159 -15.09 1.62 -15.45
C ILE A 159 -16.01 2.84 -15.54
N ALA A 160 -17.26 2.61 -15.96
CA ALA A 160 -18.30 3.62 -15.98
C ALA A 160 -19.16 3.52 -14.71
N ALA A 161 -19.24 4.60 -13.95
CA ALA A 161 -20.16 4.73 -12.82
C ALA A 161 -21.54 5.22 -13.28
N SER A 162 -22.54 5.07 -12.40
CA SER A 162 -23.94 5.44 -12.65
C SER A 162 -24.09 6.86 -13.25
N GLY A 163 -24.89 6.98 -14.31
CA GLY A 163 -25.02 8.22 -15.08
C GLY A 163 -24.03 8.37 -16.24
N SER A 164 -23.15 7.37 -16.45
CA SER A 164 -22.32 7.22 -17.63
C SER A 164 -22.34 5.76 -18.12
N ARG A 165 -21.91 5.53 -19.36
CA ARG A 165 -21.67 4.20 -19.93
C ARG A 165 -20.41 4.17 -20.78
N LEU A 166 -19.66 3.08 -20.68
CA LEU A 166 -18.53 2.78 -21.56
C LEU A 166 -19.09 2.20 -22.87
N ILE A 167 -18.57 2.66 -24.00
CA ILE A 167 -18.96 2.21 -25.35
C ILE A 167 -17.84 1.35 -25.96
N ASP A 168 -16.60 1.77 -25.79
CA ASP A 168 -15.40 1.07 -26.22
C ASP A 168 -14.23 1.36 -25.25
N SER A 169 -13.26 0.45 -25.16
CA SER A 169 -12.13 0.55 -24.25
C SER A 169 -10.93 -0.27 -24.72
N SER A 170 -9.76 0.37 -24.81
CA SER A 170 -8.49 -0.32 -25.06
C SER A 170 -7.92 -1.03 -23.82
N VAL A 171 -8.64 -1.06 -22.70
CA VAL A 171 -8.21 -1.63 -21.41
C VAL A 171 -9.35 -2.40 -20.71
N PRO A 172 -9.05 -3.36 -19.82
CA PRO A 172 -10.07 -4.12 -19.08
C PRO A 172 -10.97 -3.26 -18.18
N THR A 173 -12.13 -3.81 -17.82
CA THR A 173 -13.04 -3.25 -16.81
C THR A 173 -12.80 -3.78 -15.40
N GLU A 174 -11.99 -4.82 -15.26
CA GLU A 174 -11.66 -5.51 -14.01
C GLU A 174 -10.14 -5.61 -13.89
N ASP A 175 -9.61 -5.50 -12.67
CA ASP A 175 -8.18 -5.67 -12.43
C ASP A 175 -7.79 -7.10 -12.13
N ARG A 176 -6.52 -7.40 -12.41
CA ARG A 176 -5.90 -8.71 -12.20
C ARG A 176 -5.07 -8.76 -10.92
N SER A 177 -4.66 -7.60 -10.40
CA SER A 177 -3.75 -7.47 -9.26
C SER A 177 -4.42 -7.11 -7.92
N ALA A 178 -5.76 -7.04 -7.86
CA ALA A 178 -6.49 -6.54 -6.70
C ALA A 178 -5.92 -5.20 -6.20
N GLN A 179 -5.75 -4.23 -7.10
CA GLN A 179 -5.10 -2.94 -6.83
C GLN A 179 -3.64 -3.07 -6.33
N LEU A 180 -2.85 -3.91 -7.01
CA LEU A 180 -1.47 -4.30 -6.62
C LEU A 180 -1.35 -4.96 -5.23
N SER A 181 -2.42 -5.54 -4.67
CA SER A 181 -2.37 -6.26 -3.39
C SER A 181 -2.20 -7.77 -3.52
N ASP A 182 -2.43 -8.31 -4.71
CA ASP A 182 -2.10 -9.68 -5.11
C ASP A 182 -1.46 -9.69 -6.51
N TYR A 183 -0.71 -10.74 -6.85
CA TYR A 183 0.01 -10.82 -8.13
C TYR A 183 -0.10 -12.24 -8.70
N PRO A 184 -1.02 -12.50 -9.64
CA PRO A 184 -1.21 -13.81 -10.25
C PRO A 184 0.08 -14.39 -10.83
N THR A 185 0.45 -15.59 -10.35
CA THR A 185 1.75 -16.21 -10.59
C THR A 185 1.98 -16.64 -12.05
N ASP A 186 0.89 -16.92 -12.78
CA ASP A 186 0.86 -17.17 -14.21
C ASP A 186 1.26 -15.93 -15.03
N LEU A 187 0.93 -14.73 -14.55
CA LEU A 187 1.19 -13.47 -15.23
C LEU A 187 2.57 -12.87 -14.94
N LEU A 188 3.34 -13.37 -13.97
CA LEU A 188 4.65 -12.80 -13.60
C LEU A 188 5.69 -12.84 -14.75
N ASN A 189 5.55 -13.79 -15.68
CA ASN A 189 6.41 -13.90 -16.87
C ASN A 189 5.99 -12.97 -18.03
N SER A 190 4.74 -12.51 -18.03
CA SER A 190 4.15 -11.63 -19.06
C SER A 190 3.23 -10.58 -18.41
N PRO A 191 3.74 -9.75 -17.49
CA PRO A 191 2.90 -8.85 -16.69
C PRO A 191 2.36 -7.70 -17.57
N PRO A 192 1.16 -7.17 -17.28
CA PRO A 192 0.62 -5.98 -17.94
C PRO A 192 1.67 -4.88 -18.09
N GLN A 193 1.76 -4.29 -19.30
CA GLN A 193 2.66 -3.17 -19.63
C GLN A 193 1.88 -1.94 -20.14
N ALA A 194 0.63 -1.78 -19.70
CA ALA A 194 -0.24 -0.70 -20.15
C ALA A 194 0.25 0.66 -19.64
N ARG A 195 0.50 1.59 -20.57
CA ARG A 195 0.89 2.99 -20.30
C ARG A 195 -0.10 4.02 -20.84
N GLU A 196 -1.05 3.57 -21.64
CA GLU A 196 -2.08 4.40 -22.25
C GLU A 196 -3.44 3.70 -22.18
N ALA A 197 -4.51 4.48 -22.13
CA ALA A 197 -5.87 4.00 -22.40
C ALA A 197 -6.59 4.93 -23.37
N ARG A 198 -7.36 4.34 -24.29
CA ARG A 198 -8.29 5.03 -25.19
C ARG A 198 -9.68 4.46 -24.95
N LEU A 199 -10.62 5.32 -24.57
CA LEU A 199 -11.99 4.93 -24.25
C LEU A 199 -12.96 5.76 -25.09
N THR A 200 -14.06 5.15 -25.50
CA THR A 200 -15.24 5.86 -25.97
C THR A 200 -16.33 5.71 -24.92
N PHE A 201 -16.95 6.80 -24.48
CA PHE A 201 -18.01 6.80 -23.46
C PHE A 201 -19.14 7.76 -23.82
N ALA A 202 -20.26 7.64 -23.11
CA ALA A 202 -21.37 8.58 -23.20
C ALA A 202 -22.04 8.77 -21.83
N PHE A 203 -22.81 9.85 -21.69
CA PHE A 203 -23.66 10.07 -20.54
C PHE A 203 -24.96 9.26 -20.61
N GLY A 204 -25.57 9.07 -19.44
CA GLY A 204 -26.72 8.19 -19.27
C GLY A 204 -26.32 6.71 -19.22
N GLY A 205 -27.22 5.90 -18.65
CA GLY A 205 -26.99 4.47 -18.39
C GLY A 205 -26.98 4.13 -16.90
N ILE A 206 -27.46 2.93 -16.59
CA ILE A 206 -27.47 2.36 -15.24
C ILE A 206 -26.13 1.64 -15.01
N GLY A 207 -25.04 2.41 -14.97
CA GLY A 207 -23.75 1.90 -14.49
C GLY A 207 -23.87 1.48 -13.01
N PRO A 208 -23.12 0.46 -12.55
CA PRO A 208 -23.23 -0.07 -11.20
C PRO A 208 -22.99 1.03 -10.14
N ILE A 209 -23.81 1.05 -9.09
CA ILE A 209 -23.75 2.04 -8.02
C ILE A 209 -22.60 1.71 -7.06
N HIS A 210 -21.37 1.90 -7.54
CA HIS A 210 -20.21 1.99 -6.66
C HIS A 210 -20.27 3.34 -5.95
N VAL A 211 -20.75 3.33 -4.70
CA VAL A 211 -20.59 4.48 -3.79
C VAL A 211 -19.10 4.82 -3.75
N ALA A 212 -18.75 6.00 -4.25
CA ALA A 212 -17.36 6.46 -4.37
C ALA A 212 -16.72 6.48 -2.98
N SER A 213 -15.96 5.42 -2.67
CA SER A 213 -15.62 5.15 -1.30
C SER A 213 -14.50 6.08 -0.84
N ALA A 214 -14.75 6.84 0.22
CA ALA A 214 -13.74 7.61 0.94
C ALA A 214 -12.70 6.72 1.67
N ARG A 215 -12.75 5.40 1.46
CA ARG A 215 -11.70 4.46 1.86
C ARG A 215 -10.35 4.86 1.25
N SER A 216 -9.32 4.56 2.04
CA SER A 216 -7.93 4.35 1.66
C SER A 216 -7.72 4.02 0.15
N PRO A 217 -6.76 4.68 -0.52
CA PRO A 217 -6.34 4.27 -1.86
C PRO A 217 -5.62 2.90 -1.89
N LEU A 218 -5.21 2.32 -0.75
CA LEU A 218 -4.36 1.13 -0.66
C LEU A 218 -5.03 -0.05 0.07
N ALA A 219 -5.20 -1.18 -0.64
CA ALA A 219 -5.52 -2.43 0.01
C ALA A 219 -4.29 -2.99 0.75
N ILE A 220 -4.34 -3.01 2.08
CA ILE A 220 -3.35 -3.74 2.90
C ILE A 220 -3.69 -5.23 2.87
N ARG A 221 -2.71 -6.07 2.53
CA ARG A 221 -2.77 -7.51 2.82
C ARG A 221 -2.67 -7.71 4.34
N GLN A 222 -3.79 -7.56 5.05
CA GLN A 222 -3.84 -7.96 6.45
C GLN A 222 -3.44 -9.43 6.53
N SER A 223 -2.32 -9.71 7.22
CA SER A 223 -1.97 -11.06 7.59
C SER A 223 -3.01 -11.54 8.60
N ILE A 224 -4.02 -12.25 8.11
CA ILE A 224 -5.01 -12.94 8.95
C ILE A 224 -4.29 -14.16 9.56
N ALA A 225 -3.42 -13.88 10.51
CA ALA A 225 -3.04 -14.81 11.56
C ALA A 225 -4.25 -14.93 12.50
N ASP A 226 -5.29 -15.63 12.03
CA ASP A 226 -6.48 -15.90 12.83
C ASP A 226 -6.05 -16.69 14.06
N ARG A 227 -6.02 -16.02 15.21
CA ARG A 227 -5.79 -16.66 16.51
C ARG A 227 -7.04 -17.47 16.81
N GLY A 228 -7.03 -18.73 16.40
CA GLY A 228 -8.13 -19.67 16.57
C GLY A 228 -8.69 -19.64 17.99
N HIS A 229 -9.74 -18.84 18.19
CA HIS A 229 -10.44 -18.73 19.45
C HIS A 229 -11.30 -19.98 19.63
N LEU A 230 -10.70 -21.00 20.24
CA LEU A 230 -11.42 -22.16 20.77
C LEU A 230 -12.47 -21.66 21.76
N ASN A 231 -13.72 -21.57 21.30
CA ASN A 231 -14.88 -21.23 22.11
C ASN A 231 -15.20 -22.39 23.08
N ILE A 232 -14.40 -22.52 24.14
CA ILE A 232 -14.78 -23.25 25.35
C ILE A 232 -15.81 -22.39 26.08
N ALA A 233 -17.07 -22.51 25.67
CA ALA A 233 -18.19 -21.95 26.40
C ALA A 233 -18.34 -22.71 27.73
N ASN A 234 -18.13 -22.02 28.85
CA ASN A 234 -18.48 -22.51 30.18
C ASN A 234 -19.73 -21.75 30.69
N PRO A 235 -20.77 -22.42 31.22
CA PRO A 235 -21.97 -21.74 31.72
C PRO A 235 -21.74 -20.79 32.90
N ARG A 236 -22.75 -19.95 33.15
CA ARG A 236 -22.76 -18.93 34.21
C ARG A 236 -22.79 -19.52 35.62
N ASP A 237 -22.43 -18.66 36.56
CA ASP A 237 -22.36 -18.85 38.00
C ASP A 237 -23.59 -19.53 38.63
N ALA A 238 -23.31 -20.38 39.64
CA ALA A 238 -24.28 -20.73 40.69
C ALA A 238 -23.55 -20.89 42.04
N SER A 239 -23.67 -19.88 42.90
CA SER A 239 -23.50 -19.91 44.37
C SER A 239 -22.29 -20.63 45.00
N GLY A 240 -21.37 -19.88 45.63
CA GLY A 240 -20.38 -20.42 46.57
C GLY A 240 -19.79 -19.30 47.45
N ALA A 241 -19.89 -19.41 48.78
CA ALA A 241 -19.62 -18.31 49.71
C ALA A 241 -18.26 -18.40 50.44
N GLY A 242 -17.70 -17.24 50.79
CA GLY A 242 -16.79 -17.06 51.93
C GLY A 242 -15.29 -17.02 51.63
N GLY A 243 -14.54 -16.24 52.42
CA GLY A 243 -13.07 -16.16 52.38
C GLY A 243 -12.51 -14.75 52.62
N VAL A 244 -12.27 -14.37 53.87
CA VAL A 244 -11.72 -13.07 54.27
C VAL A 244 -10.19 -13.16 54.44
N THR A 245 -9.41 -12.22 53.88
CA THR A 245 -8.27 -11.51 54.56
C THR A 245 -7.56 -10.46 53.68
N ARG A 246 -6.83 -9.54 54.36
CA ARG A 246 -5.89 -8.47 53.93
C ARG A 246 -4.83 -8.32 55.06
N PRO A 247 -3.75 -7.50 54.98
CA PRO A 247 -3.22 -6.67 53.89
C PRO A 247 -1.92 -7.31 53.32
N THR A 248 -0.71 -6.74 53.08
CA THR A 248 0.00 -5.42 53.21
C THR A 248 1.20 -5.52 52.24
N ASP A 249 1.41 -4.65 51.24
CA ASP A 249 2.09 -3.33 51.27
C ASP A 249 3.64 -3.40 51.10
N ILE A 250 4.32 -2.25 50.96
CA ILE A 250 5.76 -1.98 50.74
C ILE A 250 6.18 -1.70 49.26
N ARG A 251 6.61 -0.44 49.06
CA ARG A 251 7.63 0.10 48.13
C ARG A 251 8.67 0.87 49.01
N PRO A 252 9.74 1.58 48.53
CA PRO A 252 10.19 1.88 47.16
C PRO A 252 11.75 1.78 46.95
N SER A 253 12.22 2.43 45.85
CA SER A 253 13.55 3.03 45.60
C SER A 253 14.77 2.09 45.36
N ASP A 254 15.88 2.47 44.69
CA ASP A 254 16.51 3.78 44.34
C ASP A 254 17.26 3.81 42.97
N PHE A 255 17.57 5.03 42.46
CA PHE A 255 18.72 5.56 41.63
C PHE A 255 19.70 4.63 40.85
N ASN A 256 20.41 4.99 39.75
CA ASN A 256 20.55 6.17 38.84
C ASN A 256 21.23 5.73 37.50
N PRO A 257 21.26 6.52 36.39
CA PRO A 257 21.98 6.17 35.14
C PRO A 257 23.41 6.77 35.04
N ILE A 258 24.21 6.32 34.06
CA ILE A 258 25.62 6.76 33.85
C ILE A 258 25.97 7.01 32.36
N SER A 259 26.60 8.17 32.13
CA SER A 259 27.46 8.66 31.01
C SER A 259 27.18 8.28 29.54
N GLU A 260 26.61 9.26 28.84
CA GLU A 260 27.18 9.85 27.61
C GLU A 260 28.73 9.90 27.62
N GLN A 261 29.41 9.29 26.63
CA GLN A 261 30.66 9.81 26.02
C GLN A 261 31.18 8.97 24.83
N CYS A 262 31.25 9.57 23.65
CA CYS A 262 32.41 9.59 22.73
C CYS A 262 32.04 10.33 21.43
N ARG A 263 32.75 11.43 21.14
CA ARG A 263 32.66 12.15 19.85
C ARG A 263 33.82 11.77 18.94
N GLU A 264 33.61 12.03 17.65
CA GLU A 264 34.62 12.25 16.61
C GLU A 264 35.58 11.08 16.26
N ILE A 265 35.58 10.69 14.98
CA ILE A 265 36.78 10.75 14.14
C ILE A 265 36.43 10.70 12.62
N HIS A 266 36.89 11.74 11.92
CA HIS A 266 37.24 11.86 10.50
C HIS A 266 36.22 11.57 9.37
N SER A 267 35.69 12.69 8.85
CA SER A 267 35.64 13.09 7.44
C SER A 267 36.41 12.25 6.39
N TRP A 268 35.78 12.05 5.22
CA TRP A 268 36.43 11.93 3.92
C TRP A 268 35.65 12.77 2.90
N ASN A 269 36.39 13.49 2.04
CA ASN A 269 35.93 14.49 1.04
C ASN A 269 35.24 15.73 1.62
#